data_AF-A0A6F9CAJ4-F1
#
_entry.id   AF-A0A6F9CAJ4-F1
#
_cell.length_a   1.000
_cell.length_b   1.000
_cell.length_c   1.000
_cell.angle_alpha   90.00
_cell.angle_beta   90.00
_cell.angle_gamma   90.00
#
_symmetry.space_group_name_H-M   'P 1'
#
loop_
_entity.id
_entity.type
_entity.pdbx_description
1 polymer ?
#
loop_
_entity_poly.entity_id
_entity_poly.type
_entity_poly.pdbx_seq_one_letter_code
_entity_poly.pdbx_strand_id
1 'polypeptide(L)'
;MANDRLRALEEVENQVATILQCAGNIVLELSKDKHNASFLDRQLSQFTVSVATGQPHEGSTYSARKDCQMALNRAEYARVKLGELGRTCEVMLDPQP
;
A
#
# COMPACT_ATOMS: atom_id res chain seq x y z
N MET A 1 19.67 -4.32 -22.17
CA MET A 1 18.98 -3.01 -22.22
C MET A 1 17.80 -2.95 -23.19
N ALA A 2 17.97 -3.14 -24.51
CA ALA A 2 16.81 -3.10 -25.43
C ALA A 2 15.83 -4.27 -25.23
N ASN A 3 16.35 -5.47 -24.99
CA ASN A 3 15.52 -6.65 -24.71
C ASN A 3 14.73 -6.51 -23.39
N ASP A 4 15.35 -5.97 -22.34
CA ASP A 4 14.69 -5.73 -21.05
C ASP A 4 13.54 -4.73 -21.18
N ARG A 5 13.72 -3.68 -21.99
CA ARG A 5 12.66 -2.71 -22.30
C ARG A 5 11.50 -3.35 -23.07
N LEU A 6 11.79 -4.24 -24.02
CA LEU A 6 10.75 -4.98 -24.76
C LEU A 6 9.96 -5.90 -23.84
N ARG A 7 10.63 -6.59 -22.91
CA ARG A 7 9.96 -7.44 -21.91
C ARG A 7 9.07 -6.63 -20.97
N ALA A 8 9.52 -5.45 -20.55
CA ALA A 8 8.71 -4.56 -19.73
C ALA A 8 7.45 -4.08 -20.47
N LEU A 9 7.56 -3.80 -21.78
CA LEU A 9 6.40 -3.45 -22.61
C LEU A 9 5.42 -4.61 -22.75
N GLU A 10 5.91 -5.83 -22.97
CA GLU A 10 5.07 -7.04 -23.04
C GLU A 10 4.34 -7.30 -21.70
N GLU A 11 4.99 -7.03 -20.57
CA GLU A 11 4.35 -7.13 -19.24
C GLU A 11 3.23 -6.10 -19.08
N VAL A 12 3.46 -4.85 -19.51
CA VAL A 12 2.44 -3.79 -19.51
C VAL A 12 1.27 -4.17 -20.42
N GLU A 13 1.53 -4.69 -21.62
CA GLU A 13 0.49 -5.14 -22.55
C GLU A 13 -0.38 -6.25 -21.95
N ASN A 14 0.23 -7.22 -21.27
CA ASN A 14 -0.49 -8.28 -20.57
C ASN A 14 -1.33 -7.76 -19.38
N GLN A 15 -0.83 -6.77 -18.64
CA GLN A 15 -1.59 -6.10 -17.58
C GLN A 15 -2.80 -5.37 -18.16
N VAL A 16 -2.63 -4.61 -19.24
CA VAL A 16 -3.73 -3.90 -19.93
C VAL A 16 -4.78 -4.88 -20.43
N ALA A 17 -4.36 -6.00 -21.04
CA ALA A 17 -5.29 -7.04 -21.48
C ALA A 17 -6.12 -7.60 -20.32
N THR A 18 -5.47 -7.84 -19.16
CA THR A 18 -6.14 -8.35 -17.96
C THR A 18 -7.15 -7.35 -17.39
N ILE A 19 -6.79 -6.06 -17.34
CA ILE A 19 -7.67 -4.97 -16.88
C ILE A 19 -8.92 -4.91 -17.76
N LEU A 20 -8.74 -4.89 -19.09
CA LEU A 20 -9.85 -4.82 -20.04
C LEU A 20 -10.76 -6.04 -19.94
N GLN A 21 -10.19 -7.23 -19.81
CA GLN A 21 -10.97 -8.46 -19.64
C GLN A 21 -11.80 -8.44 -18.35
N CYS A 22 -11.20 -8.01 -17.23
CA CYS A 22 -11.91 -7.94 -15.96
C CYS A 22 -13.04 -6.91 -16.00
N ALA A 23 -12.78 -5.72 -16.55
CA ALA A 23 -13.78 -4.66 -16.72
C ALA A 23 -14.93 -5.13 -17.61
N GLY A 24 -14.63 -5.76 -18.75
CA GLY A 24 -15.65 -6.31 -19.64
C GLY A 24 -16.55 -7.34 -18.94
N ASN A 25 -15.95 -8.25 -18.17
CA ASN A 25 -16.70 -9.24 -17.40
C ASN A 25 -17.58 -8.62 -16.32
N ILE A 26 -17.10 -7.56 -15.63
CA ILE A 26 -17.89 -6.84 -14.63
C ILE A 26 -19.10 -6.18 -15.29
N VAL A 27 -18.89 -5.45 -16.39
CA VAL A 27 -19.98 -4.77 -17.11
C VAL A 27 -21.00 -5.77 -17.66
N LEU A 28 -20.54 -6.89 -18.23
CA LEU A 28 -21.41 -7.96 -18.74
C LEU A 28 -22.18 -8.68 -17.62
N GLU A 29 -21.61 -8.80 -16.42
CA GLU A 29 -22.31 -9.39 -15.30
C GLU A 29 -23.37 -8.42 -14.75
N LEU A 30 -23.04 -7.12 -14.63
CA LEU A 30 -23.96 -6.08 -14.18
C LEU A 30 -25.14 -5.86 -15.13
N SER A 31 -25.01 -6.20 -16.42
CA SER A 31 -26.10 -6.09 -17.40
C SER A 31 -27.15 -7.20 -17.29
N LYS A 32 -26.92 -8.23 -16.47
CA LYS A 32 -27.90 -9.31 -16.23
C LYS A 32 -28.96 -8.86 -15.22
N ASP A 33 -30.16 -9.44 -15.32
CA ASP A 33 -31.24 -9.19 -14.34
C ASP A 33 -30.92 -9.73 -12.94
N LYS A 34 -30.12 -10.80 -12.87
CA LYS A 34 -29.64 -11.40 -11.61
C LYS A 34 -28.13 -11.53 -11.63
N HIS A 35 -27.47 -10.75 -10.77
CA HIS A 35 -26.02 -10.70 -10.65
C HIS A 35 -25.46 -11.85 -9.81
N ASN A 36 -24.32 -12.39 -10.22
CA ASN A 36 -23.49 -13.28 -9.41
C ASN A 36 -22.48 -12.48 -8.58
N ALA A 37 -22.83 -12.21 -7.32
CA ALA A 37 -22.00 -11.43 -6.40
C ALA A 37 -20.58 -12.00 -6.23
N SER A 38 -20.43 -13.34 -6.13
CA SER A 38 -19.11 -13.97 -5.98
C SER A 38 -18.22 -13.82 -7.21
N PHE A 39 -18.82 -13.82 -8.40
CA PHE A 39 -18.11 -13.58 -9.64
C PHE A 39 -17.68 -12.11 -9.74
N LEU A 40 -18.59 -11.18 -9.45
CA LEU A 40 -18.28 -9.75 -9.40
C LEU A 40 -17.13 -9.45 -8.44
N ASP A 41 -17.17 -10.00 -7.23
CA ASP A 41 -16.13 -9.79 -6.21
C ASP A 41 -14.75 -10.27 -6.71
N ARG A 42 -14.69 -11.46 -7.31
CA ARG A 42 -13.47 -12.00 -7.91
C ARG A 42 -12.95 -11.10 -9.05
N GLN A 43 -13.83 -10.71 -9.98
CA GLN A 43 -13.44 -9.88 -11.13
C GLN A 43 -12.99 -8.48 -10.68
N LEU A 44 -13.64 -7.92 -9.66
CA LEU A 44 -13.30 -6.62 -9.08
C LEU A 44 -11.95 -6.67 -8.34
N SER A 45 -11.70 -7.74 -7.58
CA SER A 45 -10.41 -7.97 -6.93
C SER A 45 -9.27 -8.08 -7.95
N GLN A 46 -9.47 -8.87 -9.02
CA GLN A 46 -8.49 -9.01 -10.09
C GLN A 46 -8.27 -7.70 -10.86
N PHE A 47 -9.34 -6.98 -11.21
CA PHE A 47 -9.27 -5.65 -11.82
C PHE A 47 -8.47 -4.69 -10.94
N THR A 48 -8.77 -4.64 -9.64
CA THR A 48 -8.09 -3.75 -8.69
C THR A 48 -6.62 -4.08 -8.57
N VAL A 49 -6.24 -5.36 -8.50
CA VAL A 49 -4.83 -5.78 -8.45
C VAL A 49 -4.09 -5.43 -9.75
N SER A 50 -4.72 -5.60 -10.92
CA SER A 50 -4.08 -5.28 -12.20
C SER A 50 -3.98 -3.76 -12.47
N VAL A 51 -4.95 -2.97 -11.99
CA VAL A 51 -4.93 -1.49 -12.10
C VAL A 51 -4.06 -0.84 -11.04
N ALA A 52 -4.02 -1.40 -9.83
CA ALA A 52 -3.07 -1.00 -8.80
C ALA A 52 -1.69 -1.45 -9.28
N THR A 53 -1.08 -0.63 -10.14
CA THR A 53 0.21 -0.87 -10.79
C THR A 53 1.19 -1.47 -9.79
N GLY A 54 1.30 -2.79 -9.79
CA GLY A 54 2.35 -3.53 -9.11
C GLY A 54 3.63 -3.34 -9.89
N GLN A 55 4.11 -2.10 -9.99
CA GLN A 55 5.45 -1.79 -10.46
C GLN A 55 6.44 -2.15 -9.34
N PRO A 56 7.26 -3.20 -9.46
CA PRO A 56 8.42 -3.38 -8.61
C PRO A 56 9.57 -2.43 -9.00
N HIS A 57 9.32 -1.17 -9.40
CA HIS A 57 10.41 -0.27 -9.83
C HIS A 57 10.51 1.08 -9.12
N GLU A 58 9.48 1.67 -8.51
CA GLU A 58 9.66 2.92 -7.71
C GLU A 58 8.79 2.98 -6.44
N GLY A 59 8.36 1.82 -5.92
CA GLY A 59 7.49 1.72 -4.73
C GLY A 59 8.16 1.22 -3.44
N SER A 60 9.32 0.56 -3.53
CA SER A 60 10.06 0.11 -2.34
C SER A 60 10.59 1.30 -1.54
N THR A 61 10.98 2.39 -2.21
CA THR A 61 11.39 3.62 -1.53
C THR A 61 10.22 4.31 -0.84
N TYR A 62 9.00 4.33 -1.40
CA TYR A 62 7.86 4.94 -0.69
C TYR A 62 7.45 4.11 0.53
N SER A 63 7.35 2.79 0.39
CA SER A 63 7.03 1.92 1.52
C SER A 63 8.13 1.98 2.58
N ALA A 64 9.41 1.83 2.20
CA ALA A 64 10.54 1.95 3.12
C ALA A 64 10.65 3.36 3.74
N ARG A 65 10.38 4.43 2.99
CA ARG A 65 10.38 5.81 3.51
C ARG A 65 9.22 6.03 4.47
N LYS A 66 8.03 5.48 4.21
CA LYS A 66 6.89 5.53 5.12
C LYS A 66 7.16 4.73 6.40
N ASP A 67 7.75 3.55 6.28
CA ASP A 67 8.12 2.71 7.41
C ASP A 67 9.23 3.38 8.26
N CYS A 68 10.26 3.94 7.62
CA CYS A 68 11.27 4.76 8.27
C CYS A 68 10.68 6.02 8.92
N GLN A 69 9.76 6.71 8.26
CA GLN A 69 9.08 7.89 8.81
C GLN A 69 8.23 7.52 10.04
N MET A 70 7.52 6.39 9.99
CA MET A 70 6.73 5.88 11.11
C MET A 70 7.64 5.45 12.27
N ALA A 71 8.77 4.79 11.98
CA ALA A 71 9.77 4.44 12.97
C ALA A 71 10.40 5.68 13.63
N LEU A 72 10.72 6.72 12.84
CA LEU A 72 11.23 8.00 13.34
C LEU A 72 10.21 8.68 14.26
N ASN A 73 8.95 8.77 13.85
CA ASN A 73 7.89 9.36 14.67
C ASN A 73 7.70 8.60 16.00
N ARG A 74 7.79 7.27 15.98
CA ARG A 74 7.76 6.44 17.20
C ARG A 74 8.97 6.72 18.09
N ALA A 75 10.17 6.83 17.52
CA ALA A 75 11.38 7.14 18.27
C ALA A 75 11.32 8.54 18.91
N GLU A 76 10.85 9.55 18.17
CA GLU A 76 10.62 10.90 18.69
C GLU A 76 9.58 10.92 19.81
N TYR A 77 8.48 10.20 19.65
CA TYR A 77 7.47 10.06 20.69
C TYR A 77 8.03 9.40 21.96
N ALA A 78 8.80 8.31 21.80
CA ALA A 78 9.46 7.65 22.92
C ALA A 78 10.46 8.59 23.63
N ARG A 79 11.22 9.38 22.87
CA ARG A 79 12.15 10.40 23.41
C ARG A 79 11.41 11.45 24.25
N VAL A 80 10.30 11.97 23.75
CA VAL A 80 9.47 12.94 24.50
C VAL A 80 8.95 12.32 25.80
N LYS A 81 8.40 11.10 25.74
CA LYS A 81 7.86 10.42 26.92
C LYS A 81 8.93 10.08 27.95
N LEU A 82 10.12 9.66 27.51
CA LEU A 82 11.26 9.45 28.40
C LEU A 82 11.74 10.76 29.05
N GLY A 83 11.71 11.88 28.32
CA GLY A 83 12.02 13.19 28.89
C GLY A 83 11.00 13.65 29.95
N GLU A 84 9.71 13.41 29.71
CA GLU A 84 8.65 13.66 30.71
C GLU A 84 8.85 12.80 31.96
N LEU A 85 9.15 11.52 31.78
CA LEU A 85 9.43 10.60 32.88
C LEU A 85 10.69 11.01 33.64
N GLY A 86 11.76 11.39 32.94
CA GLY A 86 13.01 11.86 33.55
C GLY A 86 12.78 13.08 34.45
N ARG A 87 12.05 14.09 33.97
CA ARG A 87 11.65 15.24 34.79
C ARG A 87 10.82 14.84 36.00
N THR A 88 9.92 13.87 35.84
CA THR A 88 9.11 13.36 36.96
C THR A 88 10.01 12.68 38.00
N CYS A 89 10.96 11.87 37.58
CA CYS A 89 11.93 11.25 38.47
C CYS A 89 12.82 12.29 39.16
N GLU A 90 13.28 13.33 38.47
CA GLU A 90 14.04 14.44 39.08
C GLU A 90 13.24 15.12 40.20
N VAL A 91 11.96 15.44 39.95
CA VAL A 91 11.07 16.02 40.95
C VAL A 91 10.84 15.08 42.15
N MET A 92 10.80 13.77 41.90
CA MET A 92 10.64 12.78 42.98
C MET A 92 11.92 12.53 43.78
N LEU A 93 13.10 12.71 43.15
CA LEU A 93 14.42 12.49 43.77
C LEU A 93 14.95 13.74 44.48
N ASP A 94 14.53 14.93 44.05
CA ASP A 94 14.75 16.19 44.75
C ASP A 94 13.39 16.81 45.13
N PRO A 95 12.68 16.21 46.10
CA PRO A 95 11.41 16.77 46.58
C PRO A 95 11.73 18.14 47.19
N GLN A 96 11.35 19.23 46.49
CA GLN A 96 11.42 20.57 47.07
C GLN A 96 10.69 20.56 48.44
N PRO A 97 11.30 21.12 49.51
CA PRO A 97 10.65 21.22 50.82
C PRO A 97 9.41 22.12 50.80
#